data_AF-A0A1F5S681-F1
#
_entry.id   AF-A0A1F5S681-F1
#
_cell.length_a   1.000
_cell.length_b   1.000
_cell.length_c   1.000
_cell.angle_alpha   90.00
_cell.angle_beta   90.00
_cell.angle_gamma   90.00
#
_symmetry.space_group_name_H-M   'P 1'
#
loop_
_entity.id
_entity.type
_entity.pdbx_description
1 polymer ?
#
loop_
_entity_poly.entity_id
_entity_poly.type
_entity_poly.pdbx_seq_one_letter_code
_entity_poly.pdbx_strand_id
1 'polypeptide(L)'
;MEKMKFEVLPKMKFEAQKFFGPNPPPCYPILFVGDRWSCITHVAIAKRAFTGAVAIATIAPKGESGSGDPAIVGIYVKKEFRGKGIGTWLLQKTVEYMEKQGLVPIRVDVLNSKVLRMIKNIPSEVSNKINIVDNTMEGMLDFIMES
;
A
#
# COMPACT_ATOMS: atom_id res chain seq x y z
N MET A 1 6.69 16.09 14.18
CA MET A 1 6.67 14.84 13.38
C MET A 1 7.87 14.87 12.44
N GLU A 2 8.74 13.85 12.47
CA GLU A 2 9.91 13.80 11.57
C GLU A 2 9.45 13.92 10.11
N LYS A 3 10.17 14.70 9.29
CA LYS A 3 9.76 15.00 7.91
C LYS A 3 9.86 13.74 7.06
N MET A 4 8.71 13.16 6.71
CA MET A 4 8.65 12.03 5.79
C MET A 4 8.76 12.51 4.35
N LYS A 5 9.45 11.74 3.51
CA LYS A 5 9.53 11.95 2.06
C LYS A 5 8.69 10.91 1.34
N PHE A 6 7.92 11.36 0.35
CA PHE A 6 7.16 10.51 -0.55
C PHE A 6 7.94 10.34 -1.83
N GLU A 7 8.01 9.11 -2.34
CA GLU A 7 8.69 8.79 -3.58
C GLU A 7 7.96 7.66 -4.28
N VAL A 8 7.89 7.71 -5.61
CA VAL A 8 7.37 6.61 -6.42
C VAL A 8 8.49 6.10 -7.31
N LEU A 9 8.74 4.79 -7.26
CA LEU A 9 9.75 4.13 -8.06
C LEU A 9 9.10 3.13 -9.02
N PRO A 10 9.64 2.97 -10.24
CA PRO A 10 9.36 1.79 -11.04
C PRO A 10 9.70 0.52 -10.25
N LYS A 11 8.87 -0.52 -10.36
CA LYS A 11 9.03 -1.80 -9.64
C LYS A 11 10.44 -2.37 -9.75
N MET A 12 11.04 -2.30 -10.93
CA MET A 12 12.40 -2.80 -11.21
C MET A 12 13.51 -2.10 -10.40
N LYS A 13 13.25 -0.90 -9.87
CA LYS A 13 14.18 -0.14 -9.02
C LYS A 13 13.91 -0.35 -7.52
N PHE A 14 12.88 -1.11 -7.16
CA PHE A 14 12.54 -1.39 -5.77
C PHE A 14 13.20 -2.70 -5.30
N GLU A 15 14.09 -2.60 -4.32
CA GLU A 15 14.80 -3.73 -3.74
C GLU A 15 13.99 -4.33 -2.58
N ALA A 16 13.05 -5.24 -2.88
CA ALA A 16 12.17 -5.85 -1.88
C ALA A 16 12.95 -6.53 -0.74
N GLN A 17 14.01 -7.28 -1.06
CA GLN A 17 14.83 -7.97 -0.05
C GLN A 17 15.51 -6.98 0.92
N LYS A 18 15.94 -5.81 0.43
CA LYS A 18 16.53 -4.76 1.28
C LYS A 18 15.49 -4.08 2.17
N PHE A 19 14.25 -3.95 1.68
CA PHE A 19 13.17 -3.37 2.45
C PHE A 19 12.67 -4.31 3.55
N PHE A 20 12.39 -5.58 3.22
CA PHE A 20 11.82 -6.57 4.14
C PHE A 20 12.86 -7.33 4.97
N GLY A 21 14.13 -7.32 4.56
CA GLY A 21 15.20 -8.06 5.24
C GLY A 21 15.13 -9.57 4.97
N PRO A 22 15.96 -10.37 5.68
CA PRO A 22 16.04 -11.82 5.49
C PRO A 22 14.82 -12.58 6.02
N ASN A 23 14.08 -11.98 6.96
CA ASN A 23 12.90 -12.57 7.60
C ASN A 23 11.68 -11.69 7.32
N PRO A 24 11.08 -11.80 6.12
CA PRO A 24 9.95 -10.96 5.75
C PRO A 24 8.73 -11.27 6.63
N PRO A 25 7.81 -10.30 6.80
CA PRO A 25 6.59 -10.51 7.58
C PRO A 25 5.68 -11.56 6.93
N PRO A 26 4.79 -12.22 7.68
CA PRO A 26 3.87 -13.23 7.14
C PRO A 26 2.97 -12.76 6.00
N CYS A 27 2.67 -11.46 5.92
CA CYS A 27 1.89 -10.88 4.82
C CYS A 27 2.69 -10.71 3.51
N TYR A 28 4.02 -10.82 3.54
CA TYR A 28 4.87 -10.67 2.36
C TYR A 28 4.53 -11.66 1.23
N PRO A 29 4.46 -12.98 1.46
CA PRO A 29 4.07 -13.94 0.42
C PRO A 29 2.62 -13.78 -0.07
N ILE A 30 1.79 -13.03 0.66
CA ILE A 30 0.40 -12.79 0.26
C ILE A 30 0.31 -11.57 -0.66
N LEU A 31 1.02 -10.49 -0.33
CA LEU A 31 0.82 -9.18 -0.94
C LEU A 31 1.89 -8.77 -1.97
N PHE A 32 3.10 -9.32 -1.86
CA PHE A 32 4.29 -8.79 -2.55
C PHE A 32 5.06 -9.85 -3.35
N VAL A 33 4.43 -10.99 -3.66
CA VAL A 33 4.99 -12.04 -4.52
C VAL A 33 3.93 -12.57 -5.50
N GLY A 34 4.33 -13.48 -6.38
CA GLY A 34 3.42 -14.19 -7.29
C GLY A 34 2.66 -13.25 -8.23
N ASP A 35 1.40 -13.61 -8.51
CA ASP A 35 0.54 -12.88 -9.45
C ASP A 35 0.23 -11.46 -9.00
N ARG A 36 0.13 -11.23 -7.69
CA ARG A 36 -0.03 -9.88 -7.15
C ARG A 36 1.16 -9.00 -7.44
N TRP A 37 2.38 -9.55 -7.45
CA TRP A 37 3.59 -8.80 -7.81
C TRP A 37 3.76 -8.60 -9.32
N SER A 38 3.28 -9.54 -10.14
CA SER A 38 3.46 -9.50 -11.59
C SER A 38 2.77 -8.28 -12.23
N CYS A 39 1.57 -7.92 -11.75
CA CYS A 39 0.78 -6.78 -12.22
C CYS A 39 1.27 -5.40 -11.72
N ILE A 40 2.14 -5.37 -10.71
CA ILE A 40 2.69 -4.11 -10.18
C ILE A 40 3.65 -3.48 -11.19
N THR A 41 3.55 -2.17 -11.36
CA THR A 41 4.49 -1.38 -12.18
C THR A 41 5.28 -0.37 -11.36
N HIS A 42 4.69 0.12 -10.26
CA HIS A 42 5.30 1.13 -9.41
C HIS A 42 5.12 0.80 -7.92
N VAL A 43 6.06 1.30 -7.12
CA VAL A 43 6.03 1.21 -5.66
C VAL A 43 6.15 2.63 -5.11
N ALA A 44 5.12 3.08 -4.41
CA ALA A 44 5.14 4.29 -3.61
C ALA A 44 5.78 4.00 -2.25
N ILE A 45 6.64 4.89 -1.77
CA ILE A 45 7.51 4.68 -0.62
C ILE A 45 7.42 5.88 0.33
N ALA A 46 7.24 5.61 1.62
CA ALA A 46 7.50 6.56 2.68
C ALA A 46 8.94 6.39 3.19
N LYS A 47 9.75 7.44 3.09
CA LYS A 47 11.14 7.46 3.57
C LYS A 47 11.32 8.42 4.75
N ARG A 48 12.12 8.02 5.74
CA ARG A 48 12.68 8.89 6.78
C ARG A 48 14.14 9.18 6.48
N ALA A 49 14.65 10.32 6.97
CA ALA A 49 15.97 10.82 6.63
C ALA A 49 17.09 9.83 6.99
N PHE A 50 16.98 9.15 8.14
CA PHE A 50 18.03 8.30 8.68
C PHE A 50 17.78 6.80 8.52
N THR A 51 16.51 6.37 8.50
CA THR A 51 16.16 4.95 8.47
C THR A 51 15.75 4.46 7.07
N GLY A 52 15.73 5.35 6.07
CA GLY A 52 15.34 5.01 4.71
C GLY A 52 13.85 4.69 4.59
N ALA A 53 13.51 3.72 3.74
CA ALA A 53 12.12 3.32 3.50
C ALA A 53 11.50 2.62 4.73
N VAL A 54 10.37 3.14 5.19
CA VAL A 54 9.63 2.64 6.38
C VAL A 54 8.24 2.11 6.05
N ALA A 55 7.68 2.48 4.90
CA ALA A 55 6.41 1.96 4.41
C ALA A 55 6.38 1.97 2.88
N ILE A 56 5.58 1.08 2.29
CA ILE A 56 5.35 0.98 0.86
C ILE A 56 3.87 0.80 0.52
N ALA A 57 3.48 1.24 -0.67
CA ALA A 57 2.24 0.90 -1.34
C ALA A 57 2.53 0.51 -2.79
N THR A 58 1.95 -0.58 -3.28
CA THR A 58 2.19 -1.07 -4.65
C THR A 58 1.05 -0.67 -5.59
N ILE A 59 1.40 -0.26 -6.81
CA ILE A 59 0.47 0.28 -7.80
C ILE A 59 0.41 -0.64 -9.02
N ALA A 60 -0.79 -1.09 -9.37
CA ALA A 60 -1.12 -1.81 -10.59
C ALA A 60 -2.03 -0.94 -11.49
N PRO A 61 -1.48 -0.19 -12.47
CA PRO A 61 -2.27 0.74 -13.29
C PRO A 61 -3.35 0.08 -14.16
N LYS A 62 -3.26 -1.25 -14.38
CA LYS A 62 -4.22 -2.04 -15.15
C LYS A 62 -5.05 -2.98 -14.26
N GLY A 63 -4.95 -2.83 -12.94
CA GLY A 63 -5.59 -3.69 -11.96
C GLY A 63 -4.90 -5.02 -11.69
N GLU A 64 -5.40 -5.74 -10.69
CA GLU A 64 -5.02 -7.12 -10.43
C GLU A 64 -5.60 -8.02 -11.53
N SER A 65 -4.79 -8.96 -12.04
CA SER A 65 -5.22 -9.95 -13.05
C SER A 65 -5.90 -9.38 -14.31
N GLY A 66 -5.60 -8.12 -14.66
CA GLY A 66 -6.17 -7.47 -15.85
C GLY A 66 -7.63 -7.04 -15.69
N SER A 67 -8.10 -6.81 -14.45
CA SER A 67 -9.47 -6.32 -14.18
C SER A 67 -9.80 -4.99 -14.87
N GLY A 68 -8.80 -4.24 -15.32
CA GLY A 68 -8.97 -2.97 -16.04
C GLY A 68 -8.91 -1.75 -15.12
N ASP A 69 -9.36 -1.88 -13.87
CA ASP A 69 -9.34 -0.79 -12.89
C ASP A 69 -7.96 -0.62 -12.24
N PRO A 70 -7.34 0.58 -12.27
CA PRO A 70 -6.11 0.85 -11.53
C PRO A 70 -6.25 0.50 -10.04
N ALA A 71 -5.27 -0.18 -9.45
CA ALA A 71 -5.38 -0.70 -8.09
C ALA A 71 -4.17 -0.37 -7.21
N ILE A 72 -4.43 -0.20 -5.90
CA ILE A 72 -3.41 -0.32 -4.86
C ILE A 72 -3.52 -1.74 -4.28
N VAL A 73 -2.55 -2.59 -4.62
CA VAL A 73 -2.62 -4.04 -4.36
C VAL A 73 -2.16 -4.38 -2.93
N GLY A 74 -1.18 -3.65 -2.42
CA GLY A 74 -0.64 -3.88 -1.09
C GLY A 74 -0.16 -2.60 -0.47
N ILE A 75 -0.42 -2.44 0.83
CA ILE A 75 0.16 -1.38 1.67
C ILE A 75 0.79 -2.01 2.90
N TYR A 76 2.02 -1.62 3.21
CA TYR A 76 2.75 -2.15 4.35
C TYR A 76 3.54 -1.06 5.05
N VAL A 77 3.47 -1.09 6.39
CA VAL A 77 4.31 -0.28 7.28
C VAL A 77 5.11 -1.24 8.13
N LYS A 78 6.43 -1.03 8.19
CA LYS A 78 7.34 -1.77 9.06
C LYS A 78 6.86 -1.73 10.51
N LYS A 79 6.94 -2.85 11.24
CA LYS A 79 6.28 -3.07 12.54
C LYS A 79 6.59 -1.97 13.56
N GLU A 80 7.85 -1.59 13.66
CA GLU A 80 8.39 -0.55 14.54
C GLU A 80 7.96 0.90 14.17
N PHE A 81 7.37 1.07 13.00
CA PHE A 81 6.84 2.35 12.50
C PHE A 81 5.31 2.41 12.44
N ARG A 82 4.59 1.34 12.85
CA ARG A 82 3.12 1.30 12.90
C ARG A 82 2.56 2.22 13.99
N GLY A 83 1.25 2.51 13.92
CA GLY A 83 0.53 3.34 14.90
C GLY A 83 0.83 4.84 14.83
N LYS A 84 1.66 5.29 13.88
CA LYS A 84 2.14 6.68 13.76
C LYS A 84 1.49 7.44 12.59
N GLY A 85 0.37 6.96 12.05
CA GLY A 85 -0.32 7.56 10.90
C GLY A 85 0.38 7.41 9.53
N ILE A 86 1.52 6.72 9.47
CA ILE A 86 2.34 6.59 8.25
C ILE A 86 1.59 5.88 7.12
N GLY A 87 0.84 4.83 7.44
CA GLY A 87 0.04 4.09 6.46
C GLY A 87 -1.04 4.97 5.84
N THR A 88 -1.81 5.69 6.66
CA THR A 88 -2.82 6.66 6.20
C THR A 88 -2.21 7.74 5.30
N TRP A 89 -1.09 8.34 5.73
CA TRP A 89 -0.40 9.34 4.94
C TRP A 89 0.12 8.78 3.60
N LEU A 90 0.67 7.56 3.61
CA LEU A 90 1.19 6.93 2.40
C LEU A 90 0.05 6.59 1.43
N LEU A 91 -1.06 6.06 1.95
CA LEU A 91 -2.26 5.79 1.16
C LEU A 91 -2.76 7.08 0.48
N GLN A 92 -2.91 8.15 1.24
CA GLN A 92 -3.32 9.46 0.71
C GLN A 92 -2.39 9.92 -0.42
N LYS A 93 -1.07 9.93 -0.18
CA LYS A 93 -0.09 10.39 -1.18
C LYS A 93 -0.05 9.49 -2.41
N THR A 94 -0.30 8.20 -2.25
CA THR A 94 -0.40 7.24 -3.36
C THR A 94 -1.63 7.52 -4.22
N VAL A 95 -2.78 7.79 -3.60
CA VAL A 95 -4.01 8.16 -4.32
C VAL A 95 -3.85 9.48 -5.05
N GLU A 96 -3.31 10.52 -4.40
CA GLU A 96 -3.01 11.81 -5.04
C GLU A 96 -2.06 11.65 -6.23
N TYR A 97 -1.06 10.76 -6.12
CA TYR A 97 -0.18 10.44 -7.24
C TYR A 97 -0.94 9.77 -8.39
N MET A 98 -1.74 8.73 -8.10
CA MET A 98 -2.51 8.00 -9.10
C MET A 98 -3.52 8.91 -9.81
N GLU A 99 -4.21 9.79 -9.09
CA GLU A 99 -5.10 10.81 -9.68
C GLU A 99 -4.36 11.71 -10.66
N LYS A 100 -3.17 12.21 -10.29
CA LYS A 100 -2.33 13.03 -11.20
C LYS A 100 -1.88 12.27 -12.45
N GLN A 101 -1.87 10.95 -12.40
CA GLN A 101 -1.56 10.09 -13.55
C GLN A 101 -2.82 9.69 -14.35
N GLY A 102 -4.01 10.20 -14.00
CA GLY A 102 -5.27 9.81 -14.62
C GLY A 102 -5.73 8.40 -14.26
N LEU A 103 -5.19 7.81 -13.20
CA LEU A 103 -5.48 6.44 -12.76
C LEU A 103 -6.62 6.44 -11.73
N VAL A 104 -7.83 6.84 -12.15
CA VAL A 104 -9.05 6.82 -11.33
C VAL A 104 -10.22 6.24 -12.13
N PRO A 105 -11.19 5.55 -11.50
CA PRO A 105 -11.25 5.21 -10.07
C PRO A 105 -10.19 4.19 -9.64
N ILE A 106 -9.79 4.23 -8.36
CA ILE A 106 -8.74 3.37 -7.80
C ILE A 106 -9.36 2.25 -6.98
N ARG A 107 -9.15 1.00 -7.38
CA ARG A 107 -9.58 -0.16 -6.61
C ARG A 107 -8.66 -0.40 -5.41
N VAL A 108 -9.27 -0.64 -4.25
CA VAL A 108 -8.59 -1.14 -3.05
C VAL A 108 -9.41 -2.27 -2.45
N ASP A 109 -8.87 -3.48 -2.49
CA ASP A 109 -9.43 -4.63 -1.79
C ASP A 109 -9.02 -4.57 -0.30
N VAL A 110 -10.00 -4.34 0.56
CA VAL A 110 -9.80 -4.22 2.00
C VAL A 110 -9.87 -5.62 2.61
N LEU A 111 -8.70 -6.13 3.01
CA LEU A 111 -8.58 -7.44 3.65
C LEU A 111 -8.71 -7.39 5.17
N ASN A 112 -8.64 -6.20 5.76
CA ASN A 112 -8.66 -6.02 7.21
C ASN A 112 -9.23 -4.66 7.64
N SER A 113 -9.69 -4.60 8.89
CA SER A 113 -10.36 -3.41 9.45
C SER A 113 -9.46 -2.17 9.51
N LYS A 114 -8.12 -2.35 9.52
CA LYS A 114 -7.15 -1.25 9.57
C LYS A 114 -7.06 -0.49 8.25
N VAL A 115 -7.11 -1.18 7.12
CA VAL A 115 -7.13 -0.52 5.80
C VAL A 115 -8.40 0.31 5.65
N LEU A 116 -9.55 -0.23 6.06
CA LEU A 116 -10.80 0.53 6.08
C LEU A 116 -10.68 1.79 6.97
N ARG A 117 -10.08 1.66 8.15
CA ARG A 117 -9.82 2.81 9.04
C ARG A 117 -8.86 3.82 8.43
N MET A 118 -7.85 3.40 7.67
CA MET A 118 -6.98 4.32 6.93
C MET A 118 -7.77 5.11 5.90
N ILE A 119 -8.61 4.45 5.10
CA ILE A 119 -9.45 5.11 4.07
C ILE A 119 -10.46 6.07 4.70
N LYS A 120 -11.04 5.74 5.86
CA LYS A 120 -11.95 6.65 6.58
C LYS A 120 -11.28 7.89 7.15
N ASN A 121 -9.95 7.88 7.32
CA ASN A 121 -9.17 8.96 7.93
C ASN A 121 -8.42 9.84 6.92
N ILE A 122 -8.51 9.57 5.62
CA ILE A 122 -8.02 10.50 4.59
C ILE A 122 -9.13 11.50 4.22
N PRO A 123 -8.80 12.71 3.72
CA PRO A 123 -9.80 13.68 3.29
C PRO A 123 -10.78 13.11 2.27
N SER A 124 -12.05 13.51 2.34
CA SER A 124 -13.13 13.00 1.47
C SER A 124 -12.85 13.22 -0.01
N GLU A 125 -12.21 14.34 -0.35
CA GLU A 125 -11.75 14.68 -1.70
C GLU A 125 -10.86 13.59 -2.30
N VAL A 126 -10.05 12.94 -1.46
CA VAL A 126 -9.13 11.87 -1.82
C VAL A 126 -9.81 10.49 -1.73
N SER A 127 -10.57 10.21 -0.66
CA SER A 127 -11.22 8.90 -0.52
C SER A 127 -12.32 8.64 -1.54
N ASN A 128 -12.99 9.69 -2.06
CA ASN A 128 -13.98 9.55 -3.12
C ASN A 128 -13.40 9.03 -4.45
N LYS A 129 -12.06 8.98 -4.59
CA LYS A 129 -11.36 8.38 -5.74
C LYS A 129 -11.16 6.87 -5.58
N ILE A 130 -11.43 6.34 -4.40
CA ILE A 130 -11.21 4.94 -4.06
C ILE A 130 -12.52 4.17 -4.22
N ASN A 131 -12.52 3.16 -5.08
CA ASN A 131 -13.51 2.10 -5.10
C ASN A 131 -13.12 1.02 -4.09
N ILE A 132 -13.83 0.98 -2.97
CA ILE A 132 -13.55 0.05 -1.86
C ILE A 132 -14.26 -1.27 -2.15
N VAL A 133 -13.49 -2.35 -2.24
CA VAL A 133 -14.02 -3.72 -2.26
C VAL A 133 -13.73 -4.33 -0.90
N ASP A 134 -14.76 -4.39 -0.06
CA ASP A 134 -14.62 -4.92 1.30
C ASP A 134 -14.64 -6.45 1.27
N ASN A 135 -13.47 -7.04 1.54
CA ASN A 135 -13.26 -8.49 1.64
C ASN A 135 -12.79 -8.86 3.05
N THR A 136 -13.12 -8.06 4.07
CA THR A 136 -12.75 -8.39 5.45
C THR A 136 -13.36 -9.72 5.84
N MET A 137 -12.54 -10.77 5.94
CA MET A 137 -12.92 -12.00 6.62
C MET A 137 -12.75 -11.73 8.12
N GLU A 138 -13.86 -11.69 8.87
CA GLU A 138 -13.87 -11.30 10.29
C GLU A 138 -12.74 -11.99 11.09
N GLY A 139 -11.81 -11.19 11.65
CA GLY A 139 -10.80 -11.59 12.63
C GLY A 139 -9.57 -12.37 12.13
N MET A 140 -9.72 -13.29 11.18
CA MET A 140 -8.62 -14.20 10.78
C MET A 140 -7.47 -13.46 10.09
N LEU A 141 -7.78 -12.56 9.17
CA LEU A 141 -6.76 -11.80 8.43
C LEU A 141 -6.09 -10.74 9.31
N ASP A 142 -6.82 -10.17 10.28
CA ASP A 142 -6.23 -9.28 11.28
C ASP A 142 -5.13 -10.01 12.08
N PHE A 143 -5.38 -11.25 12.53
CA PHE A 143 -4.40 -12.05 13.27
C PHE A 143 -3.13 -12.37 12.45
N ILE A 144 -3.30 -12.82 11.20
CA ILE A 144 -2.18 -13.20 10.31
C ILE A 144 -1.31 -11.97 9.95
N MET A 145 -1.93 -10.80 9.76
CA MET A 145 -1.23 -9.57 9.36
C MET A 145 -0.56 -8.84 10.53
N GLU A 146 -0.92 -9.19 11.77
CA GLU A 146 -0.37 -8.60 13.00
C GLU A 146 0.83 -9.35 13.59
N SER A 147 0.92 -10.65 13.32
CA SER A 147 2.02 -11.53 13.71
C SER A 147 3.35 -11.02 13.16
#